data_AF-A0A8S1R1I6-F1
#
_entry.id   AF-A0A8S1R1I6-F1
#
_cell.length_a   1.000
_cell.length_b   1.000
_cell.length_c   1.000
_cell.angle_alpha   90.00
_cell.angle_beta   90.00
_cell.angle_gamma   90.00
#
_symmetry.space_group_name_H-M   'P 1'
#
loop_
_entity.id
_entity.type
_entity.pdbx_description
1 polymer ?
#
loop_
_entity_poly.entity_id
_entity_poly.type
_entity_poly.pdbx_seq_one_letter_code
_entity_poly.pdbx_strand_id
1 'polypeptide(L)'
;MIGLSRFISSITQRLQKNTISYNIVHSNKVYEMIMDKKNIREFEIYFDKRVKILSNIIHSNILNDKLIDEAKLKQLILQNKTSEYIEDLIKNKKYLIAYKFMNALQYESVSYQELINLMNKKDMKLQSKIIKEQHLDFKDNEKVLNYLYDESLRFFIFRSEIPIEKVEELFLGDSTKLQFLVENYFKTNQQVAIQIAKRNKIKVQNPNIQNKINDCIDVTQNTLLQNDDFLPSEVILRTKRMDQLILLRDFDISRENVQMIENEDQLNDEILNEILEAPQTGIDTESYQELPQTKFSSKSKVCLFQIALPKKIFLLNTVKLLQSQKYQQFLMKYAFSDTLKIGQNIRQDFQQLLGQIGTQNLELKNFVELSQLFWMKFPNEKKTNLSFQCLKLFGKELDKVEQISNWQQRPLRSAQIHYAALDAFICLKLYNHYKQ
;
A
#
# COMPACT_ATOMS: atom_id res chain seq x y z
N MET A 1 40.61 -4.34 18.18
CA MET A 1 41.44 -4.66 16.97
C MET A 1 40.75 -5.59 15.97
N ILE A 2 40.20 -6.76 16.36
CA ILE A 2 39.63 -7.75 15.41
C ILE A 2 38.35 -7.25 14.69
N GLY A 3 37.51 -6.45 15.36
CA GLY A 3 36.31 -5.85 14.76
C GLY A 3 36.62 -4.76 13.71
N LEU A 4 37.62 -3.93 13.97
CA LEU A 4 38.07 -2.86 13.06
C LEU A 4 38.70 -3.42 11.78
N SER A 5 39.47 -4.51 11.91
CA SER A 5 40.03 -5.25 10.78
C SER A 5 38.94 -5.85 9.89
N ARG A 6 37.89 -6.45 10.47
CA ARG A 6 36.74 -6.98 9.71
C ARG A 6 35.91 -5.88 9.04
N PHE A 7 35.75 -4.73 9.69
CA PHE A 7 35.04 -3.58 9.13
C PHE A 7 35.78 -2.94 7.95
N ILE A 8 37.10 -2.74 8.10
CA ILE A 8 37.97 -2.26 7.02
C ILE A 8 37.96 -3.25 5.86
N SER A 9 38.09 -4.56 6.13
CA SER A 9 38.05 -5.60 5.09
C SER A 9 36.72 -5.62 4.32
N SER A 10 35.58 -5.41 5.01
CA SER A 10 34.25 -5.28 4.40
C SER A 10 34.11 -4.05 3.49
N ILE A 11 34.66 -2.91 3.91
CA ILE A 11 34.69 -1.68 3.09
C ILE A 11 35.59 -1.88 1.86
N THR A 12 36.77 -2.47 2.03
CA THR A 12 37.71 -2.75 0.92
C THR A 12 37.10 -3.70 -0.10
N GLN A 13 36.35 -4.73 0.34
CA GLN A 13 35.63 -5.65 -0.55
C GLN A 13 34.50 -4.97 -1.33
N ARG A 14 33.78 -4.03 -0.70
CA ARG A 14 32.73 -3.25 -1.38
C ARG A 14 33.30 -2.25 -2.39
N LEU A 15 34.47 -1.67 -2.09
CA LEU A 15 35.17 -0.74 -3.00
C LEU A 15 35.78 -1.47 -4.21
N GLN A 16 36.26 -2.71 -4.06
CA GLN A 16 36.79 -3.50 -5.19
C GLN A 16 35.72 -3.93 -6.20
N LYS A 17 34.46 -4.12 -5.77
CA LYS A 17 33.35 -4.54 -6.66
C LYS A 17 32.82 -3.44 -7.58
N ASN A 18 33.15 -2.17 -7.34
CA ASN A 18 32.74 -1.02 -8.15
C ASN A 18 33.93 -0.36 -8.84
N THR A 19 34.78 -1.15 -9.50
CA THR A 19 35.94 -0.63 -10.23
C THR A 19 35.53 -0.07 -11.60
N ILE A 20 35.23 1.24 -11.63
CA ILE A 20 35.76 2.09 -12.70
C ILE A 20 37.02 2.73 -12.13
N SER A 21 38.15 2.37 -12.73
CA SER A 21 39.50 2.77 -12.36
C SER A 21 39.69 4.29 -12.33
N TYR A 22 39.89 4.85 -11.14
CA TYR A 22 40.63 6.10 -10.96
C TYR A 22 41.80 5.84 -10.01
N ASN A 23 43.01 6.16 -10.48
CA ASN A 23 44.26 6.03 -9.75
C ASN A 23 44.24 6.84 -8.44
N ILE A 24 44.26 6.15 -7.29
CA ILE A 24 44.36 6.78 -5.96
C ILE A 24 45.82 6.66 -5.49
N VAL A 25 46.62 7.71 -5.72
CA VAL A 25 48.01 7.82 -5.24
C VAL A 25 48.10 8.43 -3.83
N HIS A 26 46.98 8.83 -3.22
CA HIS A 26 46.99 9.61 -1.97
C HIS A 26 46.64 8.85 -0.68
N SER A 27 46.54 7.50 -0.69
CA SER A 27 46.25 6.72 0.52
C SER A 27 47.46 6.47 1.45
N ASN A 28 48.70 6.63 0.98
CA ASN A 28 49.88 6.25 1.76
C ASN A 28 50.26 7.26 2.86
N LYS A 29 49.96 8.55 2.70
CA LYS A 29 50.34 9.58 3.69
C LYS A 29 49.55 9.47 5.00
N VAL A 30 48.29 9.03 4.90
CA VAL A 30 47.43 8.74 6.06
C VAL A 30 47.89 7.46 6.76
N TYR A 31 48.37 6.47 6.01
CA TYR A 31 48.93 5.23 6.55
C TYR A 31 50.23 5.46 7.33
N GLU A 32 51.10 6.37 6.87
CA GLU A 32 52.31 6.75 7.59
C GLU A 32 52.03 7.52 8.88
N MET A 33 51.04 8.42 8.87
CA MET A 33 50.59 9.11 10.09
C MET A 33 49.99 8.16 11.15
N ILE A 34 49.47 7.00 10.73
CA ILE A 34 48.93 5.96 11.63
C ILE A 34 50.05 5.20 12.37
N MET A 35 51.25 5.11 11.78
CA MET A 35 52.35 4.34 12.34
C MET A 35 53.16 5.12 13.40
N ASP A 36 53.18 6.45 13.33
CA ASP A 36 53.88 7.30 14.32
C ASP A 36 52.97 7.69 15.50
N LYS A 37 52.92 6.78 16.48
CA LYS A 37 52.15 6.91 17.73
C LYS A 37 52.56 8.13 18.57
N LYS A 38 51.63 9.02 18.88
CA LYS A 38 51.43 9.58 20.24
C LYS A 38 49.94 9.87 20.48
N ASN A 39 49.39 9.31 21.58
CA ASN A 39 47.99 9.41 22.05
C ASN A 39 46.88 8.64 21.30
N ILE A 40 46.98 7.31 21.31
CA ILE A 40 45.96 6.38 20.80
C ILE A 40 44.60 6.51 21.53
N ARG A 41 44.55 6.86 22.83
CA ARG A 41 43.28 6.94 23.58
C ARG A 41 42.42 8.17 23.23
N GLU A 42 43.05 9.33 23.03
CA GLU A 42 42.33 10.51 22.51
C GLU A 42 41.95 10.29 21.04
N PHE A 43 42.80 9.62 20.26
CA PHE A 43 42.56 9.32 18.85
C PHE A 43 41.45 8.27 18.66
N GLU A 44 41.35 7.23 19.48
CA GLU A 44 40.27 6.23 19.43
C GLU A 44 38.90 6.87 19.68
N ILE A 45 38.81 7.84 20.59
CA ILE A 45 37.57 8.60 20.83
C ILE A 45 37.27 9.58 19.67
N TYR A 46 38.31 10.20 19.08
CA TYR A 46 38.17 11.20 18.00
C TYR A 46 37.87 10.58 16.63
N PHE A 47 38.41 9.39 16.33
CA PHE A 47 38.23 8.69 15.05
C PHE A 47 36.89 7.94 14.97
N ASP A 48 36.40 7.43 16.11
CA ASP A 48 35.17 6.62 16.15
C ASP A 48 33.95 7.44 15.69
N LYS A 49 33.82 8.70 16.13
CA LYS A 49 32.72 9.58 15.72
C LYS A 49 32.76 9.92 14.22
N ARG A 50 33.93 10.23 13.65
CA ARG A 50 34.08 10.60 12.23
C ARG A 50 33.92 9.41 11.29
N VAL A 51 34.43 8.23 11.67
CA VAL A 51 34.25 6.98 10.92
C VAL A 51 32.79 6.53 10.97
N LYS A 52 32.13 6.65 12.12
CA LYS A 52 30.69 6.40 12.26
C LYS A 52 29.85 7.33 11.38
N ILE A 53 30.16 8.62 11.36
CA ILE A 53 29.54 9.61 10.47
C ILE A 53 29.72 9.21 8.99
N LEU A 54 30.95 8.90 8.57
CA LEU A 54 31.24 8.51 7.19
C LEU A 54 30.48 7.24 6.80
N SER A 55 30.45 6.25 7.69
CA SER A 55 29.72 5.00 7.51
C SER A 55 28.21 5.26 7.33
N ASN A 56 27.60 6.06 8.20
CA ASN A 56 26.18 6.42 8.11
C ASN A 56 25.86 7.19 6.81
N ILE A 57 26.74 8.09 6.37
CA ILE A 57 26.58 8.85 5.13
C ILE A 57 26.66 7.94 3.90
N ILE A 58 27.55 6.95 3.93
CA ILE A 58 27.63 5.92 2.87
C ILE A 58 26.37 5.04 2.87
N HIS A 59 25.91 4.59 4.03
CA HIS A 59 24.71 3.73 4.15
C HIS A 59 23.42 4.46 3.77
N SER A 60 23.35 5.79 3.96
CA SER A 60 22.22 6.63 3.54
C SER A 60 22.25 7.00 2.05
N ASN A 61 23.19 6.43 1.27
CA ASN A 61 23.32 6.61 -0.18
C ASN A 61 23.49 8.08 -0.64
N ILE A 62 23.97 8.97 0.23
CA ILE A 62 24.19 10.39 -0.08
C ILE A 62 25.17 10.57 -1.26
N LEU A 63 26.16 9.68 -1.38
CA LEU A 63 27.17 9.70 -2.43
C LEU A 63 26.66 9.18 -3.79
N ASN A 64 25.62 8.33 -3.80
CA ASN A 64 25.12 7.71 -5.03
C ASN A 64 24.28 8.65 -5.90
N ASP A 65 23.71 9.70 -5.32
CA ASP A 65 22.85 10.65 -6.04
C ASP A 65 23.62 11.78 -6.76
N LYS A 66 24.96 11.74 -6.82
CA LYS A 66 25.84 12.82 -7.34
C LYS A 66 25.64 14.18 -6.66
N LEU A 67 25.09 14.20 -5.44
CA LEU A 67 24.72 15.43 -4.72
C LEU A 67 25.92 16.13 -4.07
N ILE A 68 26.98 15.36 -3.78
CA ILE A 68 28.25 15.85 -3.25
C ILE A 68 29.37 14.91 -3.71
N ASP A 69 30.53 15.48 -4.07
CA ASP A 69 31.75 14.72 -4.31
C ASP A 69 32.30 14.15 -3.00
N GLU A 70 32.76 12.90 -3.02
CA GLU A 70 33.45 12.24 -1.91
C GLU A 70 34.62 13.07 -1.36
N ALA A 71 35.38 13.75 -2.23
CA ALA A 71 36.48 14.63 -1.83
C ALA A 71 36.00 15.83 -0.99
N LYS A 72 34.91 16.48 -1.43
CA LYS A 72 34.29 17.59 -0.71
C LYS A 72 33.71 17.13 0.63
N LEU A 73 33.07 15.97 0.67
CA LEU A 73 32.55 15.40 1.90
C LEU A 73 33.67 15.13 2.92
N LYS A 74 34.77 14.51 2.48
CA LYS A 74 35.94 14.25 3.35
C LYS A 74 36.49 15.56 3.92
N GLN A 75 36.59 16.60 3.11
CA GLN A 75 37.04 17.92 3.57
C GLN A 75 36.12 18.52 4.63
N LEU A 76 34.81 18.49 4.42
CA LEU A 76 33.82 19.01 5.38
C LEU A 76 33.91 18.28 6.73
N ILE A 77 34.08 16.95 6.72
CA ILE A 77 34.20 16.15 7.95
C ILE A 77 35.52 16.44 8.67
N LEU A 78 36.64 16.49 7.93
CA LEU A 78 37.96 16.79 8.52
C LEU A 78 37.99 18.18 9.18
N GLN A 79 37.32 19.15 8.56
CA GLN A 79 37.24 20.52 9.03
C GLN A 79 36.10 20.79 10.04
N ASN A 80 35.30 19.79 10.42
CA ASN A 80 34.09 19.95 11.25
C ASN A 80 33.08 20.98 10.69
N LYS A 81 32.97 21.11 9.37
CA LYS A 81 32.08 22.08 8.67
C LYS A 81 30.78 21.46 8.16
N THR A 82 30.40 20.28 8.64
CA THR A 82 29.18 19.59 8.17
C THR A 82 27.91 20.37 8.50
N SER A 83 27.85 21.03 9.66
CA SER A 83 26.70 21.86 10.05
C SER A 83 26.57 23.10 9.17
N GLU A 84 27.66 23.84 8.94
CA GLU A 84 27.70 25.00 8.02
C GLU A 84 27.23 24.60 6.61
N TYR A 85 27.62 23.41 6.14
CA TYR A 85 27.20 22.91 4.84
C TYR A 85 25.70 22.59 4.79
N ILE A 86 25.14 22.01 5.86
CA ILE A 86 23.69 21.76 5.96
C ILE A 86 22.92 23.09 5.97
N GLU A 87 23.39 24.10 6.70
CA GLU A 87 22.81 25.44 6.70
C GLU A 87 22.84 26.07 5.29
N ASP A 88 23.94 25.93 4.56
CA ASP A 88 24.02 26.38 3.16
C ASP A 88 23.03 25.62 2.26
N LEU A 89 22.88 24.30 2.43
CA LEU A 89 21.87 23.53 1.71
C LEU A 89 20.46 24.04 1.99
N ILE A 90 20.12 24.31 3.25
CA ILE A 90 18.82 24.83 3.68
C ILE A 90 18.58 26.22 3.09
N LYS A 91 19.56 27.12 3.16
CA LYS A 91 19.51 28.47 2.56
C LYS A 91 19.27 28.41 1.05
N ASN A 92 19.88 27.44 0.38
CA ASN A 92 19.69 27.17 -1.05
C ASN A 92 18.48 26.28 -1.36
N LYS A 93 17.58 26.04 -0.39
CA LYS A 93 16.36 25.23 -0.53
C LYS A 93 16.58 23.79 -0.99
N LYS A 94 17.78 23.23 -0.76
CA LYS A 94 18.14 21.84 -1.06
C LYS A 94 17.73 20.91 0.08
N TYR A 95 16.46 20.98 0.49
CA TYR A 95 15.94 20.36 1.71
C TYR A 95 16.08 18.84 1.75
N LEU A 96 15.89 18.13 0.64
CA LEU A 96 16.05 16.66 0.59
C LEU A 96 17.49 16.26 0.93
N ILE A 97 18.46 17.01 0.43
CA ILE A 97 19.88 16.75 0.66
C ILE A 97 20.21 17.05 2.13
N ALA A 98 19.76 18.21 2.62
CA ALA A 98 19.91 18.60 4.02
C ALA A 98 19.34 17.53 4.97
N TYR A 99 18.13 17.04 4.70
CA TYR A 99 17.48 15.98 5.46
C TYR A 99 18.32 14.69 5.48
N LYS A 100 18.84 14.24 4.34
CA LYS A 100 19.70 13.04 4.28
C LYS A 100 20.94 13.21 5.16
N PHE A 101 21.60 14.36 5.10
CA PHE A 101 22.74 14.67 5.94
C PHE A 101 22.38 14.68 7.42
N MET A 102 21.28 15.33 7.80
CA MET A 102 20.79 15.35 9.18
C MET A 102 20.53 13.93 9.71
N ASN A 103 19.89 13.07 8.90
CA ASN A 103 19.60 11.69 9.25
C ASN A 103 20.89 10.85 9.43
N ALA A 104 21.86 11.01 8.53
CA ALA A 104 23.15 10.32 8.64
C ALA A 104 23.94 10.76 9.88
N LEU A 105 23.81 12.04 10.26
CA LEU A 105 24.42 12.62 11.45
C LEU A 105 23.60 12.43 12.73
N GLN A 106 22.42 11.81 12.65
CA GLN A 106 21.53 11.52 13.78
C GLN A 106 21.16 12.78 14.58
N TYR A 107 20.69 13.82 13.87
CA TYR A 107 20.17 15.04 14.50
C TYR A 107 18.96 14.73 15.42
N GLU A 108 18.69 15.63 16.35
CA GLU A 108 17.54 15.53 17.26
C GLU A 108 16.21 15.84 16.53
N SER A 109 15.10 15.34 17.07
CA SER A 109 13.75 15.50 16.51
C SER A 109 13.39 16.97 16.24
N VAL A 110 13.74 17.88 17.17
CA VAL A 110 13.48 19.32 17.08
C VAL A 110 14.05 19.92 15.80
N SER A 111 15.25 19.52 15.39
CA SER A 111 15.89 20.03 14.18
C SER A 111 15.14 19.64 12.89
N TYR A 112 14.50 18.47 12.86
CA TYR A 112 13.66 18.09 11.72
C TYR A 112 12.37 18.90 11.66
N GLN A 113 11.79 19.27 12.81
CA GLN A 113 10.63 20.15 12.84
C GLN A 113 10.99 21.56 12.36
N GLU A 114 12.14 22.10 12.76
CA GLU A 114 12.66 23.37 12.25
C GLU A 114 12.85 23.32 10.73
N LEU A 115 13.44 22.23 10.23
CA LEU A 115 13.61 22.04 8.78
C LEU A 115 12.26 22.05 8.04
N ILE A 116 11.23 21.39 8.57
CA ILE A 116 9.87 21.38 8.00
C ILE A 116 9.28 22.79 7.98
N ASN A 117 9.44 23.55 9.08
CA ASN A 117 8.89 24.91 9.21
C ASN A 117 9.47 25.89 8.18
N LEU A 118 10.66 25.62 7.64
CA LEU A 118 11.30 26.42 6.58
C LEU A 118 10.80 26.09 5.16
N MET A 119 10.10 24.97 4.99
CA MET A 119 9.64 24.51 3.69
C MET A 119 8.28 25.11 3.29
N ASN A 120 7.96 25.08 1.99
CA ASN A 120 6.68 25.58 1.48
C ASN A 120 5.79 24.45 0.93
N LYS A 121 4.62 24.80 0.38
CA LYS A 121 3.65 23.82 -0.16
C LYS A 121 4.24 22.87 -1.21
N LYS A 122 5.22 23.29 -2.00
CA LYS A 122 5.86 22.44 -3.04
C LYS A 122 6.65 21.29 -2.44
N ASP A 123 7.06 21.42 -1.18
CA ASP A 123 7.90 20.45 -0.48
C ASP A 123 7.08 19.48 0.40
N MET A 124 5.75 19.54 0.34
CA MET A 124 4.87 18.77 1.25
C MET A 124 5.06 17.25 1.16
N LYS A 125 5.45 16.71 0.01
CA LYS A 125 5.85 15.29 -0.10
C LYS A 125 7.10 14.97 0.73
N LEU A 126 8.08 15.88 0.76
CA LEU A 126 9.27 15.73 1.58
C LEU A 126 8.95 15.93 3.06
N GLN A 127 8.15 16.94 3.41
CA GLN A 127 7.69 17.17 4.78
C GLN A 127 7.00 15.92 5.33
N SER A 128 6.06 15.34 4.57
CA SER A 128 5.39 14.07 4.90
C SER A 128 6.36 12.94 5.20
N LYS A 129 7.38 12.78 4.35
CA LYS A 129 8.41 11.76 4.52
C LYS A 129 9.18 11.96 5.81
N ILE A 130 9.60 13.19 6.10
CA ILE A 130 10.36 13.53 7.32
C ILE A 130 9.51 13.24 8.56
N ILE A 131 8.26 13.70 8.59
CA ILE A 131 7.32 13.47 9.70
C ILE A 131 7.20 11.98 10.01
N LYS A 132 7.04 11.14 8.98
CA LYS A 132 6.88 9.70 9.13
C LYS A 132 8.17 9.01 9.59
N GLU A 133 9.29 9.30 8.94
CA GLU A 133 10.58 8.64 9.23
C GLU A 133 11.17 9.04 10.58
N GLN A 134 10.89 10.26 11.03
CA GLN A 134 11.41 10.81 12.29
C GLN A 134 10.37 10.77 13.43
N HIS A 135 9.19 10.18 13.18
CA HIS A 135 8.12 10.03 14.17
C HIS A 135 7.72 11.35 14.88
N LEU A 136 7.62 12.44 14.11
CA LEU A 136 7.25 13.76 14.64
C LEU A 136 5.77 13.83 15.03
N ASP A 137 5.42 14.71 15.98
CA ASP A 137 4.02 14.88 16.39
C ASP A 137 3.18 15.42 15.23
N PHE A 138 2.04 14.76 15.01
CA PHE A 138 1.09 15.11 13.98
C PHE A 138 0.37 16.43 14.26
N LYS A 139 0.18 16.80 15.53
CA LYS A 139 -0.49 18.06 15.91
C LYS A 139 0.30 19.28 15.43
N ASP A 140 1.63 19.19 15.46
CA ASP A 140 2.51 20.27 14.98
C ASP A 140 2.56 20.37 13.45
N ASN A 141 1.99 19.38 12.74
CA ASN A 141 2.11 19.22 11.29
C ASN A 141 0.75 19.05 10.58
N GLU A 142 -0.35 19.50 11.20
CA GLU A 142 -1.72 19.38 10.66
C GLU A 142 -1.87 19.94 9.25
N LYS A 143 -1.16 21.03 8.91
CA LYS A 143 -1.20 21.63 7.57
C LYS A 143 -0.71 20.68 6.48
N VAL A 144 0.32 19.89 6.77
CA VAL A 144 0.88 18.90 5.85
C VAL A 144 -0.09 17.74 5.69
N LEU A 145 -0.65 17.27 6.81
CA LEU A 145 -1.65 16.21 6.82
C LEU A 145 -2.90 16.58 6.03
N ASN A 146 -3.47 17.76 6.26
CA ASN A 146 -4.65 18.24 5.55
C ASN A 146 -4.39 18.42 4.06
N TYR A 147 -3.19 18.87 3.68
CA TYR A 147 -2.84 18.94 2.26
C TYR A 147 -2.74 17.56 1.60
N LEU A 148 -2.08 16.59 2.25
CA LEU A 148 -1.99 15.22 1.74
C LEU A 148 -3.38 14.55 1.68
N TYR A 149 -4.23 14.86 2.67
CA TYR A 149 -5.63 14.46 2.70
C TYR A 149 -6.31 14.91 1.41
N ASP A 150 -6.33 16.22 1.16
CA ASP A 150 -6.93 16.83 -0.03
C ASP A 150 -6.35 16.28 -1.34
N GLU A 151 -5.02 16.16 -1.45
CA GLU A 151 -4.36 15.68 -2.67
C GLU A 151 -4.73 14.23 -2.99
N SER A 152 -4.85 13.38 -1.98
CA SER A 152 -5.27 12.00 -2.22
C SER A 152 -6.76 11.90 -2.57
N LEU A 153 -7.63 12.74 -2.02
CA LEU A 153 -9.03 12.83 -2.48
C LEU A 153 -9.07 13.28 -3.94
N ARG A 154 -8.31 14.33 -4.30
CA ARG A 154 -8.17 14.79 -5.70
C ARG A 154 -7.66 13.69 -6.61
N PHE A 155 -6.72 12.86 -6.14
CA PHE A 155 -6.24 11.71 -6.90
C PHE A 155 -7.40 10.77 -7.26
N PHE A 156 -8.29 10.40 -6.34
CA PHE A 156 -9.45 9.56 -6.68
C PHE A 156 -10.43 10.27 -7.61
N ILE A 157 -10.74 11.54 -7.35
CA ILE A 157 -11.71 12.33 -8.12
C ILE A 157 -11.27 12.50 -9.58
N PHE A 158 -9.98 12.72 -9.83
CA PHE A 158 -9.46 13.06 -11.15
C PHE A 158 -8.65 11.94 -11.81
N ARG A 159 -8.60 10.76 -11.20
CA ARG A 159 -7.99 9.59 -11.83
C ARG A 159 -8.92 9.09 -12.94
N SER A 160 -8.51 9.31 -14.19
CA SER A 160 -9.27 8.96 -15.39
C SER A 160 -9.77 7.51 -15.45
N GLU A 161 -9.10 6.57 -14.78
CA GLU A 161 -9.48 5.15 -14.75
C GLU A 161 -10.64 4.84 -13.79
N ILE A 162 -10.98 5.76 -12.88
CA ILE A 162 -12.03 5.55 -11.88
C ILE A 162 -13.26 6.38 -12.27
N PRO A 163 -14.39 5.74 -12.63
CA PRO A 163 -15.62 6.43 -12.94
C PRO A 163 -16.13 7.24 -11.75
N ILE A 164 -16.78 8.38 -12.01
CA ILE A 164 -17.22 9.29 -10.95
C ILE A 164 -18.28 8.67 -10.05
N GLU A 165 -19.10 7.78 -10.60
CA GLU A 165 -20.06 6.94 -9.88
C GLU A 165 -19.37 6.11 -8.81
N LYS A 166 -18.18 5.60 -9.10
CA LYS A 166 -17.36 4.80 -8.19
C LYS A 166 -16.74 5.67 -7.11
N VAL A 167 -16.30 6.88 -7.44
CA VAL A 167 -15.79 7.84 -6.43
C VAL A 167 -16.89 8.28 -5.47
N GLU A 168 -18.10 8.53 -5.97
CA GLU A 168 -19.27 8.81 -5.13
C GLU A 168 -19.55 7.63 -4.19
N GLU A 169 -19.60 6.40 -4.71
CA GLU A 169 -19.78 5.19 -3.89
C GLU A 169 -18.71 5.06 -2.80
N LEU A 170 -17.44 5.25 -3.15
CA LEU A 170 -16.31 5.19 -2.22
C LEU A 170 -16.44 6.17 -1.06
N PHE A 171 -17.06 7.32 -1.29
CA PHE A 171 -17.21 8.38 -0.28
C PHE A 171 -18.57 8.32 0.44
N LEU A 172 -19.43 7.35 0.13
CA LEU A 172 -20.70 7.18 0.84
C LEU A 172 -20.49 7.01 2.35
N GLY A 173 -21.36 7.67 3.12
CA GLY A 173 -21.28 7.70 4.58
C GLY A 173 -20.33 8.75 5.16
N ASP A 174 -19.56 9.45 4.32
CA ASP A 174 -18.66 10.53 4.75
C ASP A 174 -19.04 11.85 4.07
N SER A 175 -19.83 12.66 4.78
CA SER A 175 -20.34 13.94 4.26
C SER A 175 -19.22 14.93 3.93
N THR A 176 -18.08 14.85 4.61
CA THR A 176 -16.93 15.73 4.37
C THR A 176 -16.27 15.39 3.05
N LYS A 177 -16.05 14.09 2.79
CA LYS A 177 -15.51 13.63 1.49
C LYS A 177 -16.45 13.93 0.33
N LEU A 178 -17.76 13.73 0.53
CA LEU A 178 -18.75 14.04 -0.50
C LEU A 178 -18.84 15.55 -0.75
N GLN A 179 -18.77 16.40 0.28
CA GLN A 179 -18.66 17.86 0.11
C GLN A 179 -17.41 18.20 -0.72
N PHE A 180 -16.26 17.64 -0.37
CA PHE A 180 -15.00 17.86 -1.10
C PHE A 180 -15.09 17.41 -2.56
N LEU A 181 -15.68 16.24 -2.82
CA LEU A 181 -15.95 15.71 -4.16
C LEU A 181 -16.80 16.69 -4.97
N VAL A 182 -17.94 17.14 -4.44
CA VAL A 182 -18.83 18.08 -5.13
C VAL A 182 -18.08 19.37 -5.46
N GLU A 183 -17.40 19.99 -4.50
CA GLU A 183 -16.74 21.28 -4.71
C GLU A 183 -15.57 21.22 -5.71
N ASN A 184 -14.78 20.15 -5.68
CA ASN A 184 -13.64 19.99 -6.59
C ASN A 184 -14.10 19.55 -7.99
N TYR A 185 -15.08 18.63 -8.08
CA TYR A 185 -15.54 18.09 -9.36
C TYR A 185 -16.49 19.04 -10.10
N PHE A 186 -17.15 19.98 -9.41
CA PHE A 186 -18.04 20.96 -10.01
C PHE A 186 -17.40 21.75 -11.16
N LYS A 187 -16.11 22.06 -11.07
CA LYS A 187 -15.37 22.75 -12.14
C LYS A 187 -15.25 21.93 -13.42
N THR A 188 -15.28 20.60 -13.30
CA THR A 188 -15.14 19.65 -14.40
C THR A 188 -16.50 19.32 -15.00
N ASN A 189 -17.49 19.01 -14.16
CA ASN A 189 -18.84 18.72 -14.59
C ASN A 189 -19.86 19.20 -13.55
N GLN A 190 -20.45 20.37 -13.79
CA GLN A 190 -21.39 20.99 -12.87
C GLN A 190 -22.64 20.13 -12.65
N GLN A 191 -23.18 19.56 -13.73
CA GLN A 191 -24.39 18.76 -13.67
C GLN A 191 -24.17 17.53 -12.78
N VAL A 192 -23.11 16.77 -13.01
CA VAL A 192 -22.80 15.57 -12.19
C VAL A 192 -22.55 15.94 -10.73
N ALA A 193 -21.77 16.99 -10.46
CA ALA A 193 -21.50 17.42 -9.09
C ALA A 193 -22.77 17.84 -8.33
N ILE A 194 -23.68 18.57 -8.99
CA ILE A 194 -24.99 18.94 -8.42
C ILE A 194 -25.81 17.67 -8.10
N GLN A 195 -25.83 16.71 -9.02
CA GLN A 195 -26.55 15.45 -8.87
C GLN A 195 -26.03 14.63 -7.68
N ILE A 196 -24.70 14.52 -7.51
CA ILE A 196 -24.07 13.89 -6.35
C ILE A 196 -24.50 14.59 -5.06
N ALA A 197 -24.46 15.93 -5.04
CA ALA A 197 -24.84 16.70 -3.86
C ALA A 197 -26.31 16.46 -3.48
N LYS A 198 -27.21 16.43 -4.46
CA LYS A 198 -28.65 16.22 -4.25
C LYS A 198 -28.97 14.82 -3.77
N ARG A 199 -28.42 13.78 -4.42
CA ARG A 199 -28.59 12.38 -4.01
C ARG A 199 -28.20 12.17 -2.54
N ASN A 200 -27.08 12.74 -2.14
CA ASN A 200 -26.48 12.52 -0.83
C ASN A 200 -26.82 13.61 0.21
N LYS A 201 -27.71 14.55 -0.13
CA LYS A 201 -28.13 15.66 0.75
C LYS A 201 -26.96 16.49 1.29
N ILE A 202 -25.95 16.75 0.46
CA ILE A 202 -24.73 17.46 0.82
C ILE A 202 -24.91 18.96 0.64
N LYS A 203 -24.52 19.72 1.66
CA LYS A 203 -24.34 21.17 1.58
C LYS A 203 -22.87 21.47 1.29
N VAL A 204 -22.62 22.50 0.49
CA VAL A 204 -21.28 22.96 0.13
C VAL A 204 -21.03 24.36 0.68
N GLN A 205 -19.77 24.72 0.85
CA GLN A 205 -19.34 26.00 1.42
C GLN A 205 -19.43 27.13 0.39
N ASN A 206 -19.22 26.83 -0.90
CA ASN A 206 -19.29 27.82 -1.96
C ASN A 206 -20.75 28.23 -2.26
N PRO A 207 -21.16 29.50 -2.02
CA PRO A 207 -22.55 29.94 -2.18
C PRO A 207 -23.07 29.79 -3.62
N ASN A 208 -22.22 30.00 -4.62
CA ASN A 208 -22.61 29.88 -6.03
C ASN A 208 -22.92 28.43 -6.40
N ILE A 209 -22.16 27.47 -5.85
CA ILE A 209 -22.43 26.05 -6.04
C ILE A 209 -23.70 25.67 -5.28
N GLN A 210 -23.86 26.15 -4.03
CA GLN A 210 -25.02 25.85 -3.20
C GLN A 210 -26.34 26.32 -3.82
N ASN A 211 -26.36 27.52 -4.43
CA ASN A 211 -27.55 28.02 -5.12
C ASN A 211 -27.95 27.10 -6.27
N LYS A 212 -26.99 26.68 -7.11
CA LYS A 212 -27.26 25.74 -8.20
C LYS A 212 -27.73 24.37 -7.73
N ILE A 213 -27.25 23.90 -6.57
CA ILE A 213 -27.75 22.68 -5.94
C ILE A 213 -29.20 22.85 -5.50
N ASN A 214 -29.54 24.00 -4.91
CA ASN A 214 -30.90 24.30 -4.47
C ASN A 214 -31.87 24.37 -5.67
N ASP A 215 -31.46 25.00 -6.76
CA ASP A 215 -32.26 25.18 -7.99
C ASP A 215 -32.49 23.87 -8.77
N CYS A 216 -31.69 22.84 -8.52
CA CYS A 216 -31.86 21.53 -9.16
C CYS A 216 -33.10 20.82 -8.59
N ILE A 217 -34.07 20.50 -9.44
CA ILE A 217 -35.31 19.80 -9.02
C ILE A 217 -35.19 18.30 -9.30
N ASP A 218 -34.66 17.95 -10.46
CA ASP A 218 -34.52 16.55 -10.89
C ASP A 218 -33.26 15.92 -10.29
N VAL A 219 -33.41 14.71 -9.76
CA VAL A 219 -32.31 13.93 -9.18
C VAL A 219 -32.21 12.58 -9.88
N THR A 220 -31.12 12.36 -10.61
CA THR A 220 -30.78 11.06 -11.19
C THR A 220 -30.11 10.18 -10.15
N GLN A 221 -30.28 8.86 -10.28
CA GLN A 221 -29.58 7.90 -9.42
C GLN A 221 -28.15 7.64 -9.90
N ASN A 222 -27.29 7.23 -8.97
CA ASN A 222 -25.97 6.70 -9.32
C ASN A 222 -26.17 5.31 -9.93
N THR A 223 -25.69 5.10 -11.16
CA THR A 223 -25.91 3.86 -11.91
C THR A 223 -25.37 2.61 -11.20
N LEU A 224 -24.24 2.71 -10.47
CA LEU A 224 -23.70 1.60 -9.67
C LEU A 224 -24.57 1.23 -8.47
N LEU A 225 -25.31 2.19 -7.93
CA LEU A 225 -26.21 1.99 -6.79
C LEU A 225 -27.62 1.59 -7.24
N GLN A 226 -28.00 1.99 -8.46
CA GLN A 226 -29.30 1.67 -9.05
C GLN A 226 -29.34 0.24 -9.60
N ASN A 227 -28.28 -0.17 -10.30
CA ASN A 227 -28.17 -1.48 -10.90
C ASN A 227 -27.34 -2.36 -9.97
N ASP A 228 -27.99 -3.30 -9.29
CA ASP A 228 -27.31 -4.26 -8.41
C ASP A 228 -27.45 -5.68 -8.95
N ASP A 229 -27.13 -5.84 -10.22
CA ASP A 229 -27.04 -7.17 -10.82
C ASP A 229 -25.80 -7.89 -10.28
N PHE A 230 -25.88 -9.21 -10.17
CA PHE A 230 -24.73 -10.06 -9.83
C PHE A 230 -23.77 -10.18 -11.02
N LEU A 231 -23.18 -9.04 -11.39
CA LEU A 231 -22.37 -8.80 -12.58
C LEU A 231 -21.21 -7.84 -12.27
N PRO A 232 -20.18 -7.79 -13.12
CA PRO A 232 -19.08 -6.85 -12.97
C PRO A 232 -19.52 -5.39 -13.07
N SER A 233 -18.87 -4.52 -12.30
CA SER A 233 -19.14 -3.09 -12.27
C SER A 233 -18.84 -2.42 -13.62
N GLU A 234 -17.84 -2.88 -14.37
CA GLU A 234 -17.58 -2.38 -15.73
C GLU A 234 -18.74 -2.63 -16.71
N VAL A 235 -19.49 -3.73 -16.52
CA VAL A 235 -20.69 -4.01 -17.33
C VAL A 235 -21.84 -3.09 -16.92
N ILE A 236 -22.04 -2.92 -15.61
CA ILE A 236 -23.06 -2.01 -15.05
C ILE A 236 -22.82 -0.57 -15.52
N LEU A 237 -21.57 -0.13 -15.52
CA LEU A 237 -21.13 1.20 -15.98
C LEU A 237 -21.04 1.30 -17.50
N ARG A 238 -21.28 0.21 -18.24
CA ARG A 238 -21.20 0.13 -19.70
C ARG A 238 -19.82 0.54 -20.25
N THR A 239 -18.75 0.34 -19.48
CA THR A 239 -17.37 0.62 -19.89
C THR A 239 -16.74 -0.54 -20.63
N LYS A 240 -17.18 -1.77 -20.37
CA LYS A 240 -16.77 -2.97 -21.12
C LYS A 240 -17.94 -3.87 -21.48
N ARG A 241 -17.71 -4.71 -22.48
CA ARG A 241 -18.68 -5.72 -22.88
C ARG A 241 -18.50 -6.99 -22.06
N MET A 242 -19.61 -7.64 -21.79
CA MET A 242 -19.70 -8.85 -20.98
C MET A 242 -18.92 -10.05 -21.55
N ASP A 243 -18.69 -10.11 -22.87
CA ASP A 243 -17.92 -11.17 -23.53
C ASP A 243 -16.39 -11.05 -23.34
N GLN A 244 -15.92 -9.88 -22.92
CA GLN A 244 -14.50 -9.60 -22.66
C GLN A 244 -14.07 -9.96 -21.23
N LEU A 245 -15.04 -10.14 -20.34
CA LEU A 245 -14.82 -10.36 -18.91
C LEU A 245 -15.08 -11.82 -18.54
N ILE A 246 -14.28 -12.32 -17.62
CA ILE A 246 -14.56 -13.59 -16.94
C ILE A 246 -15.71 -13.37 -15.96
N LEU A 247 -16.66 -14.29 -15.97
CA LEU A 247 -17.79 -14.30 -15.07
C LEU A 247 -17.88 -15.63 -14.33
N LEU A 248 -18.48 -15.63 -13.13
CA LEU A 248 -18.74 -16.86 -12.38
C LEU A 248 -19.57 -17.87 -13.21
N ARG A 249 -20.54 -17.37 -13.98
CA ARG A 249 -21.38 -18.20 -14.85
C ARG A 249 -20.63 -18.86 -16.02
N ASP A 250 -19.43 -18.40 -16.37
CA ASP A 250 -18.57 -19.09 -17.35
C ASP A 250 -18.10 -20.46 -16.80
N PHE A 251 -18.30 -20.72 -15.50
CA PHE A 251 -17.92 -21.94 -14.80
C PHE A 251 -19.09 -22.60 -14.07
N ASP A 252 -20.33 -22.36 -14.52
CA ASP A 252 -21.56 -22.90 -13.93
C ASP A 252 -21.78 -22.48 -12.45
N ILE A 253 -21.26 -21.32 -12.06
CA ILE A 253 -21.48 -20.74 -10.73
C ILE A 253 -22.47 -19.58 -10.84
N SER A 254 -23.60 -19.70 -10.14
CA SER A 254 -24.64 -18.66 -10.03
C SER A 254 -24.55 -17.92 -8.69
N ARG A 255 -25.42 -16.93 -8.48
CA ARG A 255 -25.54 -16.21 -7.20
C ARG A 255 -25.83 -17.15 -6.03
N GLU A 256 -26.59 -18.22 -6.25
CA GLU A 256 -27.02 -19.18 -5.22
C GLU A 256 -25.85 -20.00 -4.68
N ASN A 257 -24.80 -20.18 -5.49
CA ASN A 257 -23.57 -20.84 -5.07
C ASN A 257 -22.69 -19.97 -4.14
N VAL A 258 -23.03 -18.68 -3.97
CA VAL A 258 -22.25 -17.73 -3.17
C VAL A 258 -22.97 -17.42 -1.86
N GLN A 259 -22.41 -17.87 -0.74
CA GLN A 259 -22.99 -17.70 0.58
C GLN A 259 -22.24 -16.63 1.37
N MET A 260 -22.93 -15.54 1.73
CA MET A 260 -22.41 -14.50 2.62
C MET A 260 -22.62 -14.93 4.07
N ILE A 261 -21.54 -14.97 4.85
CA ILE A 261 -21.54 -15.30 6.28
C ILE A 261 -21.32 -14.00 7.06
N GLU A 262 -22.42 -13.42 7.55
CA GLU A 262 -22.47 -12.13 8.24
C GLU A 262 -22.27 -12.24 9.75
N ASN A 263 -22.58 -13.38 10.36
CA ASN A 263 -22.56 -13.57 11.81
C ASN A 263 -22.26 -15.02 12.21
N GLU A 264 -22.10 -15.25 13.51
CA GLU A 264 -21.74 -16.56 14.07
C GLU A 264 -22.83 -17.62 13.83
N ASP A 265 -24.12 -17.23 13.88
CA ASP A 265 -25.24 -18.16 13.65
C ASP A 265 -25.21 -18.79 12.25
N GLN A 266 -24.77 -18.02 11.26
CA GLN A 266 -24.60 -18.49 9.88
C GLN A 266 -23.34 -19.35 9.70
N LEU A 267 -22.34 -19.22 10.57
CA LEU A 267 -21.10 -19.99 10.54
C LEU A 267 -21.30 -21.36 11.23
N ASN A 268 -22.17 -22.20 10.68
CA ASN A 268 -22.49 -23.51 11.25
C ASN A 268 -21.37 -24.54 11.04
N ASP A 269 -21.42 -25.67 11.77
CA ASP A 269 -20.35 -26.68 11.73
C ASP A 269 -20.27 -27.40 10.38
N GLU A 270 -21.39 -27.50 9.66
CA GLU A 270 -21.43 -28.08 8.31
C GLU A 270 -20.54 -27.28 7.36
N ILE A 271 -20.66 -25.95 7.34
CA ILE A 271 -19.83 -25.07 6.51
C ILE A 271 -18.35 -25.18 6.92
N LEU A 272 -18.07 -25.18 8.22
CA LEU A 272 -16.70 -25.27 8.73
C LEU A 272 -16.03 -26.58 8.31
N ASN A 273 -16.74 -27.70 8.47
CA ASN A 273 -16.24 -29.01 8.10
C ASN A 273 -16.11 -29.13 6.57
N GLU A 274 -17.08 -28.63 5.80
CA GLU A 274 -17.02 -28.60 4.33
C GLU A 274 -15.75 -27.89 3.84
N ILE A 275 -15.36 -26.77 4.46
CA ILE A 275 -14.13 -26.04 4.12
C ILE A 275 -12.87 -26.79 4.59
N LEU A 276 -12.86 -27.30 5.83
CA LEU A 276 -11.68 -27.93 6.44
C LEU A 276 -11.35 -29.30 5.84
N GLU A 277 -12.35 -30.03 5.36
CA GLU A 277 -12.21 -31.35 4.74
C GLU A 277 -11.97 -31.26 3.22
N ALA A 278 -12.17 -30.08 2.62
CA ALA A 278 -11.86 -29.88 1.21
C ALA A 278 -10.37 -30.13 0.96
N PRO A 279 -10.01 -30.86 -0.12
CA PRO A 279 -8.60 -31.11 -0.47
C PRO A 279 -7.89 -29.82 -0.89
N GLN A 280 -8.63 -28.87 -1.47
CA GLN A 280 -8.13 -27.59 -1.94
C GLN A 280 -9.23 -26.54 -1.91
N THR A 281 -8.82 -25.30 -1.67
CA THR A 281 -9.67 -24.11 -1.63
C THR A 281 -8.96 -22.97 -2.34
N GLY A 282 -9.70 -22.20 -3.13
CA GLY A 282 -9.26 -20.90 -3.62
C GLY A 282 -9.57 -19.85 -2.55
N ILE A 283 -8.66 -18.94 -2.27
CA ILE A 283 -8.87 -17.91 -1.25
C ILE A 283 -8.36 -16.55 -1.70
N ASP A 284 -9.04 -15.53 -1.20
CA ASP A 284 -8.59 -14.15 -1.29
C ASP A 284 -9.04 -13.36 -0.04
N THR A 285 -8.62 -12.11 0.09
CA THR A 285 -9.19 -11.19 1.09
C THR A 285 -9.44 -9.81 0.52
N GLU A 286 -10.47 -9.13 1.03
CA GLU A 286 -10.67 -7.71 0.75
C GLU A 286 -10.44 -6.85 1.99
N SER A 287 -9.68 -5.76 1.79
CA SER A 287 -9.28 -4.87 2.86
C SER A 287 -9.80 -3.46 2.64
N TYR A 288 -10.20 -2.82 3.73
CA TYR A 288 -10.44 -1.39 3.73
C TYR A 288 -9.22 -0.67 4.29
N GLN A 289 -8.83 0.37 3.57
CA GLN A 289 -7.88 1.36 4.03
C GLN A 289 -8.62 2.69 4.09
N GLU A 290 -8.43 3.44 5.18
CA GLU A 290 -8.97 4.78 5.26
C GLU A 290 -8.33 5.60 4.13
N LEU A 291 -9.17 6.06 3.22
CA LEU A 291 -8.81 7.00 2.17
C LEU A 291 -9.24 8.38 2.64
N PRO A 292 -8.38 9.41 2.59
CA PRO A 292 -6.93 9.41 2.39
C PRO A 292 -6.14 8.58 3.40
N GLN A 293 -4.99 8.02 2.99
CA GLN A 293 -3.98 7.48 3.92
C GLN A 293 -3.26 8.61 4.67
N THR A 294 -3.97 9.36 5.52
CA THR A 294 -3.39 10.47 6.29
C THR A 294 -2.89 10.04 7.65
N LYS A 295 -3.41 8.95 8.19
CA LYS A 295 -2.85 8.35 9.39
C LYS A 295 -1.66 7.51 8.94
N PHE A 296 -0.45 8.03 9.15
CA PHE A 296 0.81 7.31 8.89
C PHE A 296 0.96 5.98 9.67
N SER A 297 -0.06 5.61 10.45
CA SER A 297 -0.21 4.38 11.24
C SER A 297 -1.45 3.54 10.87
N SER A 298 -2.27 3.90 9.88
CA SER A 298 -3.47 3.13 9.55
C SER A 298 -3.09 1.75 9.00
N LYS A 299 -3.23 0.73 9.84
CA LYS A 299 -3.18 -0.67 9.38
C LYS A 299 -4.39 -0.91 8.47
N SER A 300 -4.18 -1.58 7.34
CA SER A 300 -5.27 -2.15 6.55
C SER A 300 -6.10 -3.06 7.45
N LYS A 301 -7.42 -2.90 7.38
CA LYS A 301 -8.36 -3.80 8.06
C LYS A 301 -8.93 -4.74 7.00
N VAL A 302 -8.65 -6.03 7.13
CA VAL A 302 -9.30 -7.07 6.34
C VAL A 302 -10.78 -7.08 6.72
N CYS A 303 -11.64 -6.86 5.73
CA CYS A 303 -13.09 -6.69 5.88
C CYS A 303 -13.91 -7.85 5.31
N LEU A 304 -13.31 -8.68 4.46
CA LEU A 304 -13.93 -9.85 3.87
C LEU A 304 -12.86 -10.93 3.65
N PHE A 305 -13.19 -12.18 3.97
CA PHE A 305 -12.35 -13.33 3.67
C PHE A 305 -13.13 -14.27 2.75
N GLN A 306 -12.58 -14.57 1.58
CA GLN A 306 -13.26 -15.38 0.57
C GLN A 306 -12.66 -16.77 0.50
N ILE A 307 -13.52 -17.79 0.44
CA ILE A 307 -13.13 -19.19 0.37
C ILE A 307 -13.98 -19.88 -0.70
N ALA A 308 -13.35 -20.31 -1.78
CA ALA A 308 -13.95 -20.97 -2.90
C ALA A 308 -13.66 -22.48 -2.89
N LEU A 309 -14.72 -23.26 -2.95
CA LEU A 309 -14.75 -24.69 -3.23
C LEU A 309 -15.17 -24.89 -4.70
N PRO A 310 -15.08 -26.12 -5.26
CA PRO A 310 -15.40 -26.34 -6.68
C PRO A 310 -16.79 -25.92 -7.14
N LYS A 311 -17.80 -25.89 -6.24
CA LYS A 311 -19.20 -25.55 -6.56
C LYS A 311 -19.85 -24.53 -5.60
N LYS A 312 -19.12 -24.06 -4.60
CA LYS A 312 -19.66 -23.19 -3.53
C LYS A 312 -18.60 -22.20 -3.09
N ILE A 313 -19.01 -20.98 -2.79
CA ILE A 313 -18.11 -19.90 -2.41
C ILE A 313 -18.66 -19.26 -1.14
N PHE A 314 -17.80 -19.13 -0.13
CA PHE A 314 -18.13 -18.50 1.13
C PHE A 314 -17.45 -17.15 1.23
N LEU A 315 -18.22 -16.11 1.58
CA LEU A 315 -17.72 -14.76 1.83
C LEU A 315 -17.93 -14.44 3.31
N LEU A 316 -16.86 -14.47 4.09
CA LEU A 316 -16.92 -14.29 5.55
C LEU A 316 -16.72 -12.83 5.90
N ASN A 317 -17.73 -12.20 6.51
CA ASN A 317 -17.68 -10.82 6.97
C ASN A 317 -16.78 -10.70 8.22
N THR A 318 -15.49 -10.57 8.00
CA THR A 318 -14.48 -10.50 9.07
C THR A 318 -14.73 -9.34 10.04
N VAL A 319 -15.40 -8.25 9.60
CA VAL A 319 -15.72 -7.10 10.46
C VAL A 319 -16.67 -7.50 11.58
N LYS A 320 -17.70 -8.29 11.27
CA LYS A 320 -18.69 -8.76 12.25
C LYS A 320 -18.22 -10.02 12.97
N LEU A 321 -17.52 -10.91 12.28
CA LEU A 321 -17.06 -12.18 12.81
C LEU A 321 -15.83 -12.05 13.74
N LEU A 322 -15.17 -10.90 13.78
CA LEU A 322 -13.89 -10.75 14.50
C LEU A 322 -13.97 -11.18 15.97
N GLN A 323 -15.10 -10.92 16.64
CA GLN A 323 -15.31 -11.25 18.06
C GLN A 323 -15.87 -12.67 18.27
N SER A 324 -16.22 -13.38 17.19
CA SER A 324 -16.73 -14.74 17.27
C SER A 324 -15.60 -15.70 17.64
N GLN A 325 -15.72 -16.37 18.79
CA GLN A 325 -14.74 -17.37 19.21
C GLN A 325 -14.71 -18.55 18.23
N LYS A 326 -15.88 -18.93 17.69
CA LYS A 326 -16.00 -19.96 16.66
C LYS A 326 -15.22 -19.61 15.40
N TYR A 327 -15.35 -18.37 14.92
CA TYR A 327 -14.58 -17.88 13.77
C TYR A 327 -13.07 -17.86 14.02
N GLN A 328 -12.64 -17.37 15.19
CA GLN A 328 -11.22 -17.35 15.55
C GLN A 328 -10.62 -18.76 15.59
N GLN A 329 -11.34 -19.72 16.20
CA GLN A 329 -10.94 -21.13 16.20
C GLN A 329 -10.89 -21.72 14.79
N PHE A 330 -11.86 -21.40 13.95
CA PHE A 330 -11.86 -21.82 12.55
C PHE A 330 -10.64 -21.29 11.80
N LEU A 331 -10.31 -20.00 11.90
CA LEU A 331 -9.13 -19.43 11.24
C LEU A 331 -7.84 -20.15 11.64
N MET A 332 -7.69 -20.47 12.92
CA MET A 332 -6.53 -21.21 13.42
C MET A 332 -6.51 -22.65 12.88
N LYS A 333 -7.63 -23.36 12.91
CA LYS A 333 -7.72 -24.72 12.33
C LYS A 333 -7.41 -24.70 10.84
N TYR A 334 -7.99 -23.75 10.11
CA TYR A 334 -7.80 -23.60 8.67
C TYR A 334 -6.34 -23.26 8.33
N ALA A 335 -5.69 -22.35 9.06
CA ALA A 335 -4.29 -21.97 8.84
C ALA A 335 -3.32 -23.17 8.88
N PHE A 336 -3.64 -24.18 9.69
CA PHE A 336 -2.80 -25.37 9.92
C PHE A 336 -3.36 -26.66 9.32
N SER A 337 -4.49 -26.62 8.61
CA SER A 337 -5.10 -27.82 8.02
C SER A 337 -4.31 -28.36 6.81
N ASP A 338 -4.60 -29.62 6.45
CA ASP A 338 -4.02 -30.26 5.27
C ASP A 338 -4.65 -29.79 3.94
N THR A 339 -5.75 -29.03 4.01
CA THR A 339 -6.35 -28.33 2.85
C THR A 339 -5.32 -27.45 2.16
N LEU A 340 -5.22 -27.53 0.84
CA LEU A 340 -4.46 -26.56 0.04
C LEU A 340 -5.18 -25.22 -0.01
N LYS A 341 -4.46 -24.13 0.27
CA LYS A 341 -4.94 -22.74 0.21
C LYS A 341 -4.30 -22.03 -0.97
N ILE A 342 -5.08 -21.79 -2.01
CA ILE A 342 -4.57 -21.29 -3.29
C ILE A 342 -5.00 -19.83 -3.44
N GLY A 343 -4.05 -18.93 -3.65
CA GLY A 343 -4.37 -17.53 -3.89
C GLY A 343 -3.26 -16.77 -4.62
N GLN A 344 -3.50 -15.48 -4.83
CA GLN A 344 -2.56 -14.57 -5.49
C GLN A 344 -1.94 -13.63 -4.46
N ASN A 345 -0.65 -13.82 -4.12
CA ASN A 345 0.04 -13.06 -3.08
C ASN A 345 -0.62 -13.17 -1.70
N ILE A 346 -1.28 -14.31 -1.44
CA ILE A 346 -2.26 -14.45 -0.37
C ILE A 346 -1.64 -14.70 1.01
N ARG A 347 -0.39 -15.17 1.08
CA ARG A 347 0.25 -15.46 2.39
C ARG A 347 0.30 -14.23 3.29
N GLN A 348 0.66 -13.07 2.74
CA GLN A 348 0.76 -11.83 3.53
C GLN A 348 -0.62 -11.34 3.97
N ASP A 349 -1.60 -11.42 3.09
CA ASP A 349 -2.97 -11.01 3.36
C ASP A 349 -3.64 -11.90 4.41
N PHE A 350 -3.39 -13.21 4.35
CA PHE A 350 -3.84 -14.15 5.38
C PHE A 350 -3.13 -13.91 6.73
N GLN A 351 -1.85 -13.53 6.73
CA GLN A 351 -1.15 -13.11 7.95
C GLN A 351 -1.76 -11.82 8.53
N GLN A 352 -2.18 -10.86 7.70
CA GLN A 352 -2.89 -9.67 8.16
C GLN A 352 -4.23 -10.04 8.80
N LEU A 353 -4.97 -10.98 8.20
CA LEU A 353 -6.21 -11.51 8.75
C LEU A 353 -6.01 -12.13 10.14
N LEU A 354 -5.01 -12.99 10.29
CA LEU A 354 -4.64 -13.57 11.60
C LEU A 354 -4.17 -12.50 12.60
N GLY A 355 -3.50 -11.46 12.12
CA GLY A 355 -3.09 -10.31 12.93
C GLY A 355 -4.27 -9.61 13.60
N GLN A 356 -5.46 -9.63 12.98
CA GLN A 356 -6.67 -9.03 13.56
C GLN A 356 -7.18 -9.80 14.79
N ILE A 357 -6.87 -11.09 14.90
CA ILE A 357 -7.22 -11.94 16.05
C ILE A 357 -6.03 -12.07 17.02
N GLY A 358 -5.05 -11.17 16.95
CA GLY A 358 -3.88 -11.13 17.84
C GLY A 358 -2.80 -12.16 17.53
N THR A 359 -2.86 -12.81 16.36
CA THR A 359 -1.93 -13.89 15.99
C THR A 359 -0.96 -13.41 14.90
N GLN A 360 0.35 -13.55 15.12
CA GLN A 360 1.38 -13.06 14.20
C GLN A 360 2.54 -14.05 14.06
N ASN A 361 3.32 -13.88 12.98
CA ASN A 361 4.57 -14.64 12.73
C ASN A 361 4.40 -16.17 12.72
N LEU A 362 3.25 -16.65 12.22
CA LEU A 362 3.00 -18.08 12.08
C LEU A 362 3.58 -18.62 10.76
N GLU A 363 4.10 -19.83 10.84
CA GLU A 363 4.45 -20.63 9.67
C GLU A 363 3.18 -21.24 9.06
N LEU A 364 2.68 -20.59 8.00
CA LEU A 364 1.47 -21.02 7.30
C LEU A 364 1.74 -22.27 6.44
N LYS A 365 0.91 -23.31 6.63
CA LYS A 365 1.01 -24.60 5.94
C LYS A 365 0.10 -24.66 4.71
N ASN A 366 0.57 -25.34 3.66
CA ASN A 366 -0.22 -25.69 2.48
C ASN A 366 -0.76 -24.48 1.68
N PHE A 367 -0.07 -23.34 1.74
CA PHE A 367 -0.37 -22.16 0.90
C PHE A 367 0.38 -22.23 -0.43
N VAL A 368 -0.37 -22.09 -1.52
CA VAL A 368 0.10 -22.07 -2.90
C VAL A 368 -0.02 -20.66 -3.45
N GLU A 369 1.10 -20.11 -3.91
CA GLU A 369 1.17 -18.80 -4.56
C GLU A 369 1.06 -18.96 -6.08
N LEU A 370 -0.06 -18.51 -6.67
CA LEU A 370 -0.29 -18.65 -8.11
C LEU A 370 0.77 -17.95 -8.96
N SER A 371 1.29 -16.81 -8.49
CA SER A 371 2.36 -16.08 -9.18
C SER A 371 3.61 -16.94 -9.39
N GLN A 372 3.95 -17.80 -8.42
CA GLN A 372 5.09 -18.71 -8.51
C GLN A 372 4.84 -19.81 -9.54
N LEU A 373 3.65 -20.43 -9.50
CA LEU A 373 3.27 -21.46 -10.47
C LEU A 373 3.20 -20.90 -11.90
N PHE A 374 2.65 -19.69 -12.05
CA PHE A 374 2.58 -19.02 -13.34
C PHE A 374 3.96 -18.78 -13.93
N TRP A 375 4.94 -18.31 -13.15
CA TRP A 375 6.32 -18.14 -13.63
C TRP A 375 6.99 -19.46 -13.99
N MET A 376 6.72 -20.55 -13.26
CA MET A 376 7.24 -21.86 -13.61
C MET A 376 6.73 -22.33 -14.98
N LYS A 377 5.46 -22.06 -15.30
CA LYS A 377 4.86 -22.40 -16.60
C LYS A 377 5.21 -21.40 -17.71
N PHE A 378 5.42 -20.13 -17.36
CA PHE A 378 5.66 -19.03 -18.30
C PHE A 378 6.86 -18.16 -17.86
N PRO A 379 8.10 -18.66 -17.94
CA PRO A 379 9.28 -18.00 -17.38
C PRO A 379 9.64 -16.68 -18.05
N ASN A 380 9.17 -16.46 -19.28
CA ASN A 380 9.44 -15.24 -20.05
C ASN A 380 8.46 -14.09 -19.73
N GLU A 381 7.44 -14.33 -18.92
CA GLU A 381 6.44 -13.32 -18.61
C GLU A 381 6.87 -12.35 -17.50
N LYS A 382 6.69 -11.06 -17.77
CA LYS A 382 7.01 -9.98 -16.82
C LYS A 382 5.86 -9.66 -15.87
N LYS A 383 4.63 -10.01 -16.23
CA LYS A 383 3.41 -9.74 -15.44
C LYS A 383 2.87 -11.05 -14.88
N THR A 384 2.43 -11.02 -13.62
CA THR A 384 1.88 -12.19 -12.92
C THR A 384 0.62 -11.88 -12.12
N ASN A 385 0.03 -10.69 -12.29
CA ASN A 385 -1.23 -10.37 -11.62
C ASN A 385 -2.37 -11.28 -12.13
N LEU A 386 -3.36 -11.51 -11.27
CA LEU A 386 -4.43 -12.49 -11.51
C LEU A 386 -5.17 -12.25 -12.83
N SER A 387 -5.52 -11.00 -13.13
CA SER A 387 -6.19 -10.59 -14.38
C SER A 387 -5.35 -10.90 -15.62
N PHE A 388 -4.01 -10.75 -15.57
CA PHE A 388 -3.14 -11.13 -16.68
C PHE A 388 -3.07 -12.65 -16.88
N GLN A 389 -3.02 -13.42 -15.79
CA GLN A 389 -3.08 -14.88 -15.87
C GLN A 389 -4.39 -15.34 -16.52
N CYS A 390 -5.50 -14.72 -16.11
CA CYS A 390 -6.83 -14.95 -16.67
C CYS A 390 -6.89 -14.65 -18.18
N LEU A 391 -6.41 -13.47 -18.59
CA LEU A 391 -6.36 -13.11 -20.00
C LEU A 391 -5.55 -14.12 -20.82
N LYS A 392 -4.41 -14.56 -20.27
CA LYS A 392 -3.51 -15.49 -20.95
C LYS A 392 -4.11 -16.90 -21.10
N LEU A 393 -4.82 -17.40 -20.09
CA LEU A 393 -5.33 -18.78 -20.10
C LEU A 393 -6.77 -18.90 -20.63
N PHE A 394 -7.60 -17.89 -20.40
CA PHE A 394 -9.02 -17.92 -20.73
C PHE A 394 -9.42 -16.93 -21.84
N GLY A 395 -8.50 -16.08 -22.31
CA GLY A 395 -8.77 -15.07 -23.33
C GLY A 395 -9.64 -13.90 -22.87
N LYS A 396 -9.95 -13.85 -21.57
CA LYS A 396 -10.84 -12.86 -20.93
C LYS A 396 -10.16 -12.31 -19.68
N GLU A 397 -10.41 -11.05 -19.37
CA GLU A 397 -9.83 -10.41 -18.19
C GLU A 397 -10.79 -10.40 -17.00
N LEU A 398 -10.25 -10.19 -15.79
CA LEU A 398 -11.05 -9.85 -14.62
C LEU A 398 -11.38 -8.35 -14.62
N ASP A 399 -12.61 -8.03 -14.21
CA ASP A 399 -12.97 -6.67 -13.82
C ASP A 399 -12.12 -6.25 -12.61
N LYS A 400 -11.70 -4.99 -12.56
CA LYS A 400 -10.85 -4.43 -11.48
C LYS A 400 -11.51 -3.25 -10.76
N VAL A 401 -12.72 -2.85 -11.14
CA VAL A 401 -13.38 -1.67 -10.56
C VAL A 401 -13.58 -1.83 -9.05
N GLU A 402 -13.89 -3.04 -8.58
CA GLU A 402 -14.08 -3.30 -7.15
C GLU A 402 -12.78 -3.53 -6.37
N GLN A 403 -11.61 -3.56 -7.02
CA GLN A 403 -10.32 -3.61 -6.33
C GLN A 403 -10.13 -2.41 -5.37
N ILE A 404 -10.68 -1.26 -5.76
CA ILE A 404 -10.72 -0.05 -4.92
C ILE A 404 -12.18 0.21 -4.57
N SER A 405 -12.66 -0.44 -3.50
CA SER A 405 -14.04 -0.35 -3.04
C SER A 405 -14.14 -0.04 -1.55
N ASN A 406 -15.30 0.43 -1.09
CA ASN A 406 -15.55 0.61 0.34
C ASN A 406 -15.95 -0.73 0.96
N TRP A 407 -14.96 -1.60 1.19
CA TRP A 407 -15.17 -2.93 1.75
C TRP A 407 -15.65 -2.96 3.20
N GLN A 408 -15.71 -1.80 3.88
CA GLN A 408 -16.34 -1.67 5.19
C GLN A 408 -17.86 -1.42 5.13
N GLN A 409 -18.34 -0.85 4.02
CA GLN A 409 -19.76 -0.55 3.87
C GLN A 409 -20.61 -1.82 3.88
N ARG A 410 -21.78 -1.75 4.51
CA ARG A 410 -22.77 -2.84 4.54
C ARG A 410 -24.17 -2.30 4.25
N PRO A 411 -25.04 -3.07 3.57
CA PRO A 411 -24.73 -4.33 2.89
C PRO A 411 -23.74 -4.12 1.72
N LEU A 412 -23.03 -5.19 1.34
CA LEU A 412 -22.24 -5.17 0.10
C LEU A 412 -23.17 -5.23 -1.11
N ARG A 413 -22.80 -4.53 -2.18
CA ARG A 413 -23.47 -4.62 -3.48
C ARG A 413 -23.26 -6.00 -4.12
N SER A 414 -24.20 -6.45 -4.92
CA SER A 414 -24.11 -7.67 -5.73
C SER A 414 -22.88 -7.68 -6.64
N ALA A 415 -22.45 -6.52 -7.19
CA ALA A 415 -21.20 -6.42 -7.95
C ALA A 415 -19.95 -6.66 -7.08
N GLN A 416 -19.92 -6.15 -5.84
CA GLN A 416 -18.84 -6.42 -4.87
C GLN A 416 -18.80 -7.89 -4.49
N ILE A 417 -19.97 -8.51 -4.25
CA ILE A 417 -20.10 -9.94 -3.93
C ILE A 417 -19.63 -10.78 -5.13
N HIS A 418 -20.02 -10.44 -6.35
CA HIS A 418 -19.59 -11.13 -7.57
C HIS A 418 -18.07 -11.06 -7.73
N TYR A 419 -17.50 -9.85 -7.63
CA TYR A 419 -16.07 -9.62 -7.70
C TYR A 419 -15.30 -10.47 -6.67
N ALA A 420 -15.65 -10.34 -5.38
CA ALA A 420 -14.95 -11.04 -4.31
C ALA A 420 -15.06 -12.56 -4.43
N ALA A 421 -16.22 -13.06 -4.85
CA ALA A 421 -16.41 -14.48 -5.10
C ALA A 421 -15.57 -14.98 -6.28
N LEU A 422 -15.52 -14.19 -7.37
CA LEU A 422 -14.75 -14.54 -8.56
C LEU A 422 -13.24 -14.58 -8.27
N ASP A 423 -12.69 -13.66 -7.48
CA ASP A 423 -11.25 -13.60 -7.20
C ASP A 423 -10.75 -14.84 -6.43
N ALA A 424 -11.49 -15.32 -5.44
CA ALA A 424 -11.16 -16.60 -4.79
C ALA A 424 -11.39 -17.80 -5.72
N PHE A 425 -12.48 -17.81 -6.49
CA PHE A 425 -12.83 -18.96 -7.32
C PHE A 425 -11.91 -19.14 -8.53
N ILE A 426 -11.50 -18.04 -9.17
CA ILE A 426 -10.60 -18.09 -10.31
C ILE A 426 -9.21 -18.57 -9.90
N CYS A 427 -8.79 -18.32 -8.65
CA CYS A 427 -7.56 -18.89 -8.10
C CYS A 427 -7.57 -20.43 -8.13
N LEU A 428 -8.69 -21.03 -7.73
CA LEU A 428 -8.89 -22.48 -7.79
C LEU A 428 -8.87 -23.00 -9.23
N LYS A 429 -9.49 -22.28 -10.19
CA LYS A 429 -9.51 -22.68 -11.60
C LYS A 429 -8.13 -22.59 -12.26
N LEU A 430 -7.39 -21.52 -12.01
CA LEU A 430 -6.02 -21.35 -12.52
C LEU A 430 -5.09 -22.45 -11.99
N TYR A 431 -5.16 -22.77 -10.70
CA TYR A 431 -4.38 -23.87 -10.14
C TYR A 431 -4.65 -25.21 -10.81
N ASN A 432 -5.93 -25.54 -11.03
CA ASN A 432 -6.30 -26.77 -11.72
C ASN A 432 -5.79 -26.79 -13.17
N HIS A 433 -5.74 -25.64 -13.85
CA HIS A 433 -5.15 -25.53 -15.18
C HIS A 433 -3.62 -25.73 -15.16
N TYR A 434 -2.92 -25.22 -14.14
CA TYR A 434 -1.47 -25.43 -14.01
C TYR A 434 -1.07 -26.85 -13.59
N LYS A 435 -1.96 -27.58 -12.93
CA LYS A 435 -1.72 -28.96 -12.50
C LYS A 435 -1.81 -29.96 -13.66
N GLN A 436 -2.57 -29.62 -14.70
CA GLN A 436 -2.56 -30.31 -15.99
C GLN A 436 -1.20 -30.07 -16.70
#